data_AF-A0A7J2VUB0-F1
#
_entry.id   AF-A0A7J2VUB0-F1
#
_cell.length_a   1.000
_cell.length_b   1.000
_cell.length_c   1.000
_cell.angle_alpha   90.00
_cell.angle_beta   90.00
_cell.angle_gamma   90.00
#
_symmetry.space_group_name_H-M   'P 1'
#
loop_
_entity.id
_entity.type
_entity.pdbx_description
1 polymer ?
#
loop_
_entity_poly.entity_id
_entity_poly.type
_entity_poly.pdbx_seq_one_letter_code
_entity_poly.pdbx_strand_id
1 'polypeptide(L)'
;MLKKTLKKLPELKANNSNQKVREYVLKKIKESNCKIYGLVVDKSKIFQHLFEVKDRLYNYFLGILLGEIEEIGKLIITIDKKYKNTLLREKLNEYLVKKLKEKHPNLEIEIRQIPSYASNELQAADFVVWSIQRKFNFKDDWYFRIIESKIVNKNNMELWR
;
A
#
# COMPACT_ATOMS: atom_id res chain seq x y z
N MET A 1 -31.63 23.29 1.31
CA MET A 1 -31.60 22.46 2.53
C MET A 1 -30.84 21.15 2.24
N LEU A 2 -29.58 21.07 2.67
CA LEU A 2 -28.76 19.85 2.55
C LEU A 2 -29.35 18.78 3.48
N LYS A 3 -29.88 17.70 2.90
CA LYS A 3 -30.49 16.61 3.66
C LYS A 3 -29.46 16.01 4.62
N LYS A 4 -29.86 15.93 5.90
CA LYS A 4 -29.24 15.18 7.01
C LYS A 4 -29.09 13.69 6.67
N THR A 5 -28.17 13.35 5.77
CA THR A 5 -27.79 11.97 5.42
C THR A 5 -26.39 11.91 4.82
N LEU A 6 -25.43 12.61 5.42
CA LEU A 6 -24.03 12.14 5.41
C LEU A 6 -23.90 10.93 6.36
N LYS A 7 -24.80 9.94 6.21
CA LYS A 7 -24.62 8.62 6.81
C LYS A 7 -23.31 8.11 6.22
N LYS A 8 -22.31 7.92 7.09
CA LYS A 8 -21.00 7.29 6.83
C LYS A 8 -20.96 6.61 5.46
N LEU A 9 -20.33 7.25 4.48
CA LEU A 9 -20.13 6.62 3.18
C LEU A 9 -19.49 5.23 3.45
N PRO A 10 -20.07 4.15 2.90
CA PRO A 10 -19.52 2.82 3.12
C PRO A 10 -18.09 2.79 2.57
N GLU A 11 -17.19 2.12 3.30
CA GLU A 11 -15.83 1.90 2.85
C GLU A 11 -15.82 1.30 1.44
N LEU A 12 -15.08 1.93 0.52
CA LEU A 12 -14.87 1.38 -0.81
C LEU A 12 -13.74 0.35 -0.74
N LYS A 13 -14.06 -0.89 -1.14
CA LYS A 13 -13.09 -1.96 -1.37
C LYS A 13 -13.14 -2.40 -2.82
N ALA A 14 -11.98 -2.60 -3.43
CA ALA A 14 -11.88 -2.96 -4.84
C ALA A 14 -12.54 -4.32 -5.15
N ASN A 15 -12.39 -5.30 -4.27
CA ASN A 15 -12.99 -6.63 -4.41
C ASN A 15 -14.52 -6.59 -4.40
N ASN A 16 -15.13 -5.71 -3.61
CA ASN A 16 -16.58 -5.58 -3.45
C ASN A 16 -17.20 -4.55 -4.41
N SER A 17 -16.37 -3.84 -5.19
CA SER A 17 -16.82 -2.83 -6.14
C SER A 17 -17.18 -3.45 -7.48
N ASN A 18 -18.13 -2.85 -8.21
CA ASN A 18 -18.37 -3.24 -9.61
C ASN A 18 -17.30 -2.65 -10.53
N GLN A 19 -17.31 -3.07 -11.80
CA GLN A 19 -16.33 -2.61 -12.81
C GLN A 19 -16.32 -1.08 -12.96
N LYS A 20 -17.49 -0.43 -13.05
CA LYS A 20 -17.59 1.03 -13.22
C LYS A 20 -16.91 1.78 -12.07
N VAL A 21 -17.11 1.32 -10.83
CA VAL A 21 -16.48 1.90 -9.64
C VAL A 21 -14.96 1.69 -9.66
N ARG A 22 -14.49 0.49 -9.98
CA ARG A 22 -13.04 0.19 -10.09
C ARG A 22 -12.36 1.08 -11.11
N GLU A 23 -12.93 1.18 -12.31
CA GLU A 23 -12.38 2.04 -13.35
C GLU A 23 -12.40 3.51 -12.96
N TYR A 24 -13.49 3.98 -12.34
CA TYR A 24 -13.58 5.36 -11.87
C TYR A 24 -12.48 5.69 -10.85
N VAL A 25 -12.31 4.86 -9.82
CA VAL A 25 -11.30 5.07 -8.78
C VAL A 25 -9.89 5.04 -9.37
N LEU A 26 -9.57 4.05 -10.21
CA LEU A 26 -8.25 3.94 -10.85
C LEU A 26 -7.96 5.11 -11.79
N LYS A 27 -8.96 5.62 -12.52
CA LYS A 27 -8.81 6.84 -13.33
C LYS A 27 -8.54 8.06 -12.46
N LYS A 28 -9.22 8.21 -11.31
CA LYS A 28 -8.96 9.30 -10.36
C LYS A 28 -7.55 9.24 -9.77
N ILE A 29 -7.05 8.03 -9.47
CA ILE A 29 -5.65 7.81 -9.06
C ILE A 29 -4.70 8.23 -10.18
N LYS A 30 -4.96 7.82 -11.42
CA LYS A 30 -4.16 8.23 -12.60
C LYS A 30 -4.13 9.76 -12.78
N GLU A 31 -5.23 10.46 -12.52
CA GLU A 31 -5.31 11.92 -12.63
C GLU A 31 -4.60 12.66 -11.48
N SER A 32 -4.44 12.00 -10.33
CA SER A 32 -3.84 12.60 -9.13
C SER A 32 -2.33 12.83 -9.25
N ASN A 33 -1.80 13.73 -8.43
CA ASN A 33 -0.36 13.94 -8.29
C ASN A 33 0.26 12.91 -7.32
N CYS A 34 0.23 11.64 -7.71
CA CYS A 34 0.83 10.55 -6.95
C CYS A 34 1.92 9.82 -7.74
N LYS A 35 2.77 9.11 -7.00
CA LYS A 35 3.68 8.09 -7.50
C LYS A 35 3.34 6.77 -6.82
N ILE A 36 3.38 5.67 -7.56
CA ILE A 36 3.11 4.34 -7.05
C ILE A 36 4.41 3.55 -7.04
N TYR A 37 4.75 3.02 -5.87
CA TYR A 37 5.81 2.04 -5.69
C TYR A 37 5.14 0.74 -5.23
N GLY A 38 5.43 -0.36 -5.93
CA GLY A 38 4.80 -1.64 -5.68
C GLY A 38 5.81 -2.77 -5.57
N LEU A 39 5.46 -3.81 -4.82
CA LEU A 39 6.27 -5.02 -4.69
C LEU A 39 5.39 -6.24 -4.97
N VAL A 40 5.87 -7.12 -5.84
CA VAL A 40 5.25 -8.38 -6.20
C VAL A 40 6.23 -9.48 -5.87
N VAL A 41 5.75 -10.49 -5.15
CA VAL A 41 6.61 -11.51 -4.57
C VAL A 41 6.09 -12.88 -4.96
N ASP A 42 6.95 -13.68 -5.59
CA ASP A 42 6.69 -15.09 -5.83
C ASP A 42 6.86 -15.88 -4.52
N LYS A 43 5.74 -16.35 -3.99
CA LYS A 43 5.73 -17.09 -2.72
C LYS A 43 6.40 -18.46 -2.82
N SER A 44 6.49 -19.05 -4.00
CA SER A 44 7.16 -20.35 -4.19
C SER A 44 8.67 -20.28 -3.93
N LYS A 45 9.25 -19.09 -4.05
CA LYS A 45 10.68 -18.81 -3.86
C LYS A 45 11.05 -18.40 -2.43
N ILE A 46 10.07 -18.33 -1.53
CA ILE A 46 10.31 -18.04 -0.11
C ILE A 46 10.29 -19.36 0.67
N PHE A 47 11.32 -19.59 1.49
CA PHE A 47 11.35 -20.74 2.39
C PHE A 47 10.11 -20.75 3.29
N GLN A 48 9.44 -21.91 3.37
CA GLN A 48 8.15 -22.06 4.03
C GLN A 48 8.15 -21.58 5.49
N HIS A 49 9.22 -21.82 6.23
CA HIS A 49 9.37 -21.39 7.64
C HIS A 49 9.36 -19.86 7.82
N LEU A 50 9.66 -19.07 6.79
CA LEU A 50 9.56 -17.61 6.87
C LEU A 50 8.11 -17.12 6.86
N PHE A 51 7.19 -17.89 6.26
CA PHE A 51 5.75 -17.59 6.32
C PHE A 51 5.13 -17.89 7.69
N GLU A 52 5.78 -18.68 8.53
CA GLU A 52 5.34 -18.93 9.90
C GLU A 52 5.46 -17.65 10.75
N VAL A 53 6.35 -16.73 10.36
CA VAL A 53 6.52 -15.41 10.98
C VAL A 53 6.02 -14.30 10.05
N LYS A 54 4.74 -14.37 9.65
CA LYS A 54 4.08 -13.46 8.68
C LYS A 54 4.37 -11.97 8.91
N ASP A 55 4.46 -11.56 10.18
CA ASP A 55 4.71 -10.17 10.55
C ASP A 55 6.14 -9.72 10.19
N ARG A 56 7.14 -10.60 10.30
CA ARG A 56 8.51 -10.28 9.90
C ARG A 56 8.65 -10.12 8.38
N LEU A 57 7.99 -10.98 7.60
CA LEU A 57 7.99 -10.86 6.13
C LEU A 57 7.31 -9.57 5.67
N TYR A 58 6.16 -9.23 6.25
CA TYR A 58 5.48 -7.98 5.93
C TYR A 58 6.37 -6.77 6.22
N ASN A 59 6.99 -6.72 7.41
CA ASN A 59 7.91 -5.66 7.78
C ASN A 59 9.11 -5.60 6.81
N TYR A 60 9.69 -6.75 6.46
CA TYR A 60 10.79 -6.83 5.51
C TYR A 60 10.43 -6.23 4.14
N PHE A 61 9.28 -6.59 3.56
CA PHE A 61 8.82 -6.04 2.28
C PHE A 61 8.52 -4.54 2.34
N LEU A 62 7.93 -4.07 3.45
CA LEU A 62 7.79 -2.63 3.68
C LEU A 62 9.15 -1.93 3.74
N GLY A 63 10.14 -2.54 4.42
CA GLY A 63 11.49 -1.99 4.50
C GLY A 63 12.15 -1.85 3.12
N ILE A 64 11.96 -2.82 2.23
CA ILE A 64 12.41 -2.74 0.83
C ILE A 64 11.74 -1.56 0.12
N LEU A 65 10.41 -1.45 0.19
CA LEU A 65 9.66 -0.37 -0.46
C LEU A 65 10.04 1.02 0.08
N LEU A 66 10.25 1.15 1.40
CA LEU A 66 10.71 2.40 2.00
C LEU A 66 12.13 2.77 1.56
N GLY A 67 12.95 1.79 1.18
CA GLY A 67 14.28 2.01 0.60
C GLY A 67 14.25 2.81 -0.70
N GLU A 68 13.13 2.79 -1.43
CA GLU A 68 12.91 3.58 -2.65
C GLU A 68 12.58 5.05 -2.37
N ILE A 69 12.31 5.42 -1.11
CA ILE A 69 11.99 6.80 -0.73
C ILE A 69 13.29 7.60 -0.60
N GLU A 70 13.34 8.71 -1.33
CA GLU A 70 14.40 9.71 -1.27
C GLU A 70 14.24 10.61 -0.03
N GLU A 71 15.31 11.31 0.35
CA GLU A 71 15.28 12.20 1.51
C GLU A 71 14.29 13.33 1.26
N ILE A 72 13.32 13.47 2.17
CA ILE A 72 12.35 14.57 2.20
C ILE A 72 12.36 15.15 3.62
N GLY A 73 12.09 16.43 3.81
CA GLY A 73 12.18 17.04 5.16
C GLY A 73 11.30 16.34 6.20
N LYS A 74 10.02 16.13 5.86
CA LYS A 74 9.02 15.45 6.70
C LYS A 74 8.28 14.38 5.92
N LEU A 75 8.19 13.18 6.50
CA LEU A 75 7.48 12.03 5.94
C LEU A 75 6.33 11.62 6.86
N ILE A 76 5.12 11.60 6.31
CA ILE A 76 3.93 11.06 6.97
C ILE A 76 3.59 9.71 6.33
N ILE A 77 3.65 8.65 7.12
CA ILE A 77 3.34 7.28 6.67
C ILE A 77 1.99 6.89 7.24
N THR A 78 1.04 6.61 6.36
CA THR A 78 -0.27 6.09 6.75
C THR A 78 -0.35 4.60 6.41
N ILE A 79 -0.64 3.79 7.41
CA ILE A 79 -0.68 2.32 7.30
C ILE A 79 -2.07 1.86 7.73
N ASP A 80 -2.63 0.90 6.99
CA ASP A 80 -3.87 0.27 7.40
C ASP A 80 -3.70 -0.44 8.73
N LYS A 81 -4.67 -0.24 9.64
CA LYS A 81 -4.65 -0.78 10.99
C LYS A 81 -4.98 -2.28 10.99
N LYS A 82 -4.03 -3.07 10.47
CA LYS A 82 -4.09 -4.54 10.37
C LYS A 82 -4.12 -5.22 11.74
N TYR A 83 -3.33 -4.74 12.70
CA TYR A 83 -3.16 -5.42 13.98
C TYR A 83 -4.10 -4.88 15.05
N LYS A 84 -4.84 -5.78 15.72
CA LYS A 84 -5.56 -5.45 16.96
C LYS A 84 -4.62 -5.30 18.15
N ASN A 85 -3.53 -6.08 18.18
CA ASN A 85 -2.50 -6.03 19.22
C ASN A 85 -1.65 -4.76 19.09
N THR A 86 -1.59 -3.96 20.15
CA THR A 86 -0.82 -2.71 20.21
C THR A 86 0.69 -2.92 20.10
N LEU A 87 1.23 -3.94 20.76
CA LEU A 87 2.66 -4.24 20.74
C LEU A 87 3.15 -4.58 19.32
N LEU A 88 2.33 -5.27 18.52
CA LEU A 88 2.68 -5.53 17.12
C LEU A 88 2.69 -4.26 16.27
N ARG A 89 1.79 -3.30 16.57
CA ARG A 89 1.77 -2.00 15.90
C ARG A 89 3.00 -1.17 16.24
N GLU A 90 3.37 -1.14 17.52
CA GLU A 90 4.55 -0.42 18.00
C GLU A 90 5.84 -0.99 17.41
N LYS A 91 5.99 -2.33 17.41
CA LYS A 91 7.15 -3.00 16.77
C LYS A 91 7.26 -2.70 15.28
N LEU A 92 6.14 -2.60 14.57
CA LEU A 92 6.15 -2.18 13.17
C LEU A 92 6.63 -0.73 13.06
N ASN A 93 6.10 0.19 13.87
CA ASN A 93 6.52 1.59 13.85
C ASN A 93 8.03 1.74 14.12
N GLU A 94 8.53 1.10 15.18
CA GLU A 94 9.96 1.09 15.54
C GLU A 94 10.82 0.57 14.39
N TYR A 95 10.42 -0.54 13.76
CA TYR A 95 11.13 -1.10 12.62
C TYR A 95 11.22 -0.11 11.44
N LEU A 96 10.09 0.52 11.07
CA LEU A 96 10.05 1.45 9.93
C LEU A 96 10.86 2.72 10.24
N VAL A 97 10.74 3.28 11.45
CA VAL A 97 11.53 4.44 11.88
C VAL A 97 13.02 4.11 11.83
N LYS A 98 13.43 2.96 12.37
CA LYS A 98 14.83 2.53 12.33
C LYS A 98 15.33 2.43 10.89
N LYS A 99 14.60 1.73 10.02
CA LYS A 99 14.97 1.54 8.61
C LYS A 99 15.13 2.85 7.85
N LEU A 100 14.23 3.80 8.08
CA LEU A 100 14.30 5.11 7.44
C LEU A 100 15.43 5.98 8.00
N LYS A 101 15.62 5.99 9.33
CA LYS A 101 16.70 6.73 9.98
C LYS A 101 18.10 6.20 9.67
N GLU A 102 18.24 4.90 9.37
CA GLU A 102 19.49 4.30 8.87
C GLU A 102 19.95 4.96 7.57
N LYS A 103 19.01 5.34 6.68
CA LYS A 103 19.29 6.00 5.40
C LYS A 103 19.25 7.52 5.49
N HIS A 104 18.32 8.04 6.29
CA HIS A 104 17.99 9.47 6.41
C HIS A 104 17.94 9.89 7.89
N PRO A 105 19.10 10.12 8.54
CA PRO A 105 19.17 10.36 10.00
C PRO A 105 18.34 11.56 10.48
N ASN A 106 18.18 12.58 9.63
CA ASN A 106 17.50 13.84 9.97
C ASN A 106 16.00 13.85 9.60
N LEU A 107 15.49 12.81 8.95
CA LEU A 107 14.09 12.74 8.51
C LEU A 107 13.11 12.86 9.68
N GLU A 108 12.16 13.78 9.62
CA GLU A 108 11.03 13.81 10.55
C GLU A 108 9.98 12.79 10.09
N ILE A 109 9.65 11.82 10.94
CA ILE A 109 8.77 10.70 10.58
C ILE A 109 7.53 10.72 11.48
N GLU A 110 6.35 10.76 10.87
CA GLU A 110 5.08 10.55 11.56
C GLU A 110 4.41 9.30 11.01
N ILE A 111 4.10 8.31 11.86
CA ILE A 111 3.41 7.09 11.45
C ILE A 111 2.00 7.06 12.02
N ARG A 112 1.01 6.97 11.13
CA ARG A 112 -0.41 6.87 11.45
C ARG A 112 -0.92 5.48 11.10
N GLN A 113 -1.43 4.75 12.09
CA GLN A 113 -2.13 3.48 11.86
C GLN A 113 -3.63 3.67 12.04
N ILE A 114 -4.35 3.76 10.92
CA ILE A 114 -5.79 4.08 10.91
C ILE A 114 -6.57 3.00 10.13
N PRO A 115 -7.82 2.71 10.52
CA PRO A 115 -8.65 1.79 9.75
C PRO A 115 -8.90 2.33 8.34
N SER A 116 -8.84 1.48 7.32
CA SER A 116 -9.06 1.86 5.93
C SER A 116 -10.41 2.55 5.65
N TYR A 117 -11.48 2.23 6.38
CA TYR A 117 -12.76 2.96 6.27
C TYR A 117 -12.66 4.45 6.62
N ALA A 118 -11.61 4.85 7.35
CA ALA A 118 -11.37 6.23 7.78
C ALA A 118 -10.32 6.97 6.92
N SER A 119 -9.81 6.36 5.84
CA SER A 119 -8.82 6.97 4.94
C SER A 119 -9.10 6.66 3.49
N ASN A 120 -9.25 7.73 2.70
CA ASN A 120 -9.40 7.63 1.25
C ASN A 120 -8.10 7.18 0.59
N GLU A 121 -6.95 7.51 1.17
CA GLU A 121 -5.62 7.11 0.71
C GLU A 121 -5.41 5.59 0.85
N LEU A 122 -5.82 5.02 1.99
CA LEU A 122 -5.77 3.57 2.20
C LEU A 122 -6.75 2.83 1.28
N GLN A 123 -7.93 3.40 1.05
CA GLN A 123 -8.86 2.85 0.05
C GLN A 123 -8.28 2.96 -1.36
N ALA A 124 -7.66 4.07 -1.75
CA ALA A 124 -6.98 4.18 -3.03
C ALA A 124 -5.86 3.14 -3.18
N ALA A 125 -5.06 2.94 -2.12
CA ALA A 125 -4.03 1.89 -2.08
C ALA A 125 -4.60 0.48 -2.26
N ASP A 126 -5.78 0.17 -1.70
CA ASP A 126 -6.49 -1.10 -1.91
C ASP A 126 -6.80 -1.33 -3.41
N PHE A 127 -7.29 -0.31 -4.11
CA PHE A 127 -7.55 -0.41 -5.56
C PHE A 127 -6.27 -0.57 -6.38
N VAL A 128 -5.19 0.13 -6.01
CA VAL A 128 -3.87 -0.04 -6.64
C VAL A 128 -3.39 -1.48 -6.48
N VAL A 129 -3.32 -1.98 -5.26
CA VAL A 129 -2.85 -3.35 -4.96
C VAL A 129 -3.71 -4.38 -5.68
N TRP A 130 -5.04 -4.20 -5.67
CA TRP A 130 -5.97 -5.08 -6.36
C TRP A 130 -5.72 -5.11 -7.88
N SER A 131 -5.50 -3.96 -8.51
CA SER A 131 -5.23 -3.88 -9.95
C SER A 131 -3.92 -4.58 -10.35
N ILE A 132 -2.89 -4.47 -9.51
CA ILE A 132 -1.61 -5.18 -9.68
C ILE A 132 -1.82 -6.68 -9.51
N GLN A 133 -2.55 -7.10 -8.46
CA GLN A 133 -2.86 -8.50 -8.20
C GLN A 133 -3.59 -9.16 -9.39
N ARG A 134 -4.51 -8.45 -10.05
CA ARG A 134 -5.23 -8.95 -11.24
C ARG A 134 -4.28 -9.33 -12.37
N LYS A 135 -3.28 -8.49 -12.64
CA LYS A 135 -2.26 -8.76 -13.66
C LYS A 135 -1.49 -10.04 -13.35
N PHE A 136 -0.95 -10.14 -12.12
CA PHE A 136 -0.02 -11.22 -11.78
C PHE A 136 -0.69 -12.56 -11.47
N ASN A 137 -1.85 -12.56 -10.81
CA ASN A 137 -2.50 -13.81 -10.38
C ASN A 137 -3.60 -14.29 -11.32
N PHE A 138 -4.20 -13.38 -12.11
CA PHE A 138 -5.34 -13.70 -12.96
C PHE A 138 -5.09 -13.46 -14.45
N LYS A 139 -3.87 -13.02 -14.82
CA LYS A 139 -3.50 -12.66 -16.19
C LYS A 139 -4.42 -11.59 -16.81
N ASP A 140 -5.05 -10.77 -15.95
CA ASP A 140 -5.92 -9.66 -16.32
C ASP A 140 -5.21 -8.34 -16.02
N ASP A 141 -4.58 -7.77 -17.04
CA ASP A 141 -3.78 -6.55 -16.91
C ASP A 141 -4.58 -5.27 -17.22
N TRP A 142 -5.88 -5.37 -17.54
CA TRP A 142 -6.72 -4.23 -17.92
C TRP A 142 -6.66 -3.10 -16.89
N TYR A 143 -6.90 -3.44 -15.62
CA TYR A 143 -6.91 -2.48 -14.52
C TYR A 143 -5.51 -1.94 -14.20
N PHE A 144 -4.48 -2.79 -14.33
CA PHE A 144 -3.09 -2.38 -14.17
C PHE A 144 -2.71 -1.29 -15.18
N ARG A 145 -3.08 -1.46 -16.46
CA ARG A 145 -2.78 -0.50 -17.53
C ARG A 145 -3.37 0.89 -17.29
N ILE A 146 -4.46 0.99 -16.52
CA ILE A 146 -5.07 2.31 -16.17
C ILE A 146 -4.07 3.14 -15.35
N ILE A 147 -3.37 2.53 -14.40
CA ILE A 147 -2.46 3.21 -13.47
C ILE A 147 -0.98 3.04 -13.82
N GLU A 148 -0.65 2.26 -14.86
CA GLU A 148 0.72 1.88 -15.20
C GLU A 148 1.67 3.07 -15.33
N SER A 149 1.20 4.20 -15.89
CA SER A 149 2.00 5.43 -16.03
C SER A 149 2.38 6.08 -14.70
N LYS A 150 1.77 5.67 -13.57
CA LYS A 150 2.07 6.15 -12.22
C LYS A 150 3.01 5.22 -11.46
N ILE A 151 3.24 4.00 -11.94
CA ILE A 151 4.09 3.01 -11.27
C ILE A 151 5.54 3.30 -11.62
N VAL A 152 6.29 3.80 -10.64
CA VAL A 152 7.68 4.25 -10.84
C VAL A 152 8.61 3.05 -11.03
N ASN A 153 8.50 2.05 -10.16
CA ASN A 153 9.37 0.88 -10.16
C ASN A 153 8.83 -0.29 -10.99
N LYS A 154 8.01 -0.05 -12.01
CA LYS A 154 7.29 -1.10 -12.76
C LYS A 154 8.19 -2.21 -13.33
N ASN A 155 9.42 -1.88 -13.72
CA ASN A 155 10.37 -2.83 -14.29
C ASN A 155 11.08 -3.68 -13.21
N ASN A 156 11.06 -3.22 -11.95
CA ASN A 156 11.77 -3.82 -10.82
C ASN A 156 10.81 -4.23 -9.69
N MET A 157 9.50 -4.25 -9.96
CA MET A 157 8.50 -4.49 -8.91
C MET A 157 8.44 -5.96 -8.48
N GLU A 158 8.86 -6.89 -9.33
CA GLU A 158 8.90 -8.32 -9.03
C GLU A 158 10.21 -8.69 -8.35
N LEU A 159 10.13 -9.21 -7.12
CA LEU A 159 11.29 -9.77 -6.45
C LEU A 159 11.53 -11.21 -6.86
N TRP A 160 12.82 -11.53 -6.98
CA TRP A 160 13.30 -12.89 -7.22
C TRP A 160 12.71 -13.49 -8.49
N ARG A 161 12.70 -12.72 -9.58
CA ARG A 161 12.32 -13.23 -10.91
C ARG A 161 13.25 -14.33 -11.38
#